data_AF-A0A7X5DWS1-F1
#
_entry.id   AF-A0A7X5DWS1-F1
#
_cell.length_a   1.000
_cell.length_b   1.000
_cell.length_c   1.000
_cell.angle_alpha   90.00
_cell.angle_beta   90.00
_cell.angle_gamma   90.00
#
_symmetry.space_group_name_H-M   'P 1'
#
loop_
_entity.id
_entity.type
_entity.pdbx_description
1 polymer ?
#
loop_
_entity_poly.entity_id
_entity_poly.type
_entity_poly.pdbx_seq_one_letter_code
_entity_poly.pdbx_strand_id
1 'polypeptide(L)'
;MQDCKLTITVKGGRLKFDSECVGLEELACMSVFMQGIIGEQLVNQGRGMDDAKDALWDLYLDAVGILEDRKGEMGTWQLRNEDG
;
A
#
# COMPACT_ATOMS: atom_id res chain seq x y z
N MET A 1 -9.17 12.68 -19.22
CA MET A 1 -9.07 12.37 -17.78
C MET A 1 -8.61 13.64 -17.09
N GLN A 2 -9.18 14.01 -15.95
CA GLN A 2 -8.66 15.13 -15.15
C GLN A 2 -7.39 14.65 -14.44
N ASP A 3 -6.42 15.54 -14.25
CA ASP A 3 -5.24 15.22 -13.45
C ASP A 3 -5.69 14.88 -12.02
N CYS A 4 -5.17 13.78 -11.48
CA CYS A 4 -5.43 13.34 -10.11
C CYS A 4 -4.11 13.31 -9.32
N LYS A 5 -4.22 13.45 -8.00
CA LYS A 5 -3.05 13.48 -7.12
C LYS A 5 -3.33 12.74 -5.83
N LEU A 6 -2.40 11.87 -5.46
CA LEU A 6 -2.36 11.20 -4.16
C LEU A 6 -1.05 11.58 -3.46
N THR A 7 -1.15 12.15 -2.27
CA THR A 7 -0.01 12.47 -1.42
C THR A 7 0.03 11.50 -0.25
N ILE A 8 1.10 10.72 -0.16
CA ILE A 8 1.35 9.80 0.95
C ILE A 8 2.44 10.41 1.82
N THR A 9 2.16 10.61 3.11
CA THR A 9 3.13 11.11 4.08
C THR A 9 3.40 10.06 5.13
N VAL A 10 4.67 9.67 5.29
CA VAL A 10 5.14 8.83 6.39
C VAL A 10 5.79 9.72 7.44
N LYS A 11 5.23 9.79 8.64
CA LYS A 11 5.80 10.56 9.75
C LYS A 11 5.56 9.86 11.09
N GLY A 12 6.65 9.56 11.81
CA GLY A 12 6.58 8.92 13.12
C GLY A 12 5.86 7.56 13.09
N GLY A 13 6.15 6.73 12.09
CA GLY A 13 5.51 5.41 11.90
C GLY A 13 4.05 5.47 11.46
N ARG A 14 3.50 6.65 11.18
CA ARG A 14 2.14 6.85 10.69
C ARG A 14 2.14 7.23 9.23
N LEU A 15 1.25 6.61 8.47
CA LEU A 15 0.92 6.99 7.11
C LEU A 15 -0.33 7.85 7.12
N LYS A 16 -0.25 8.98 6.43
CA LYS A 16 -1.38 9.84 6.10
C LYS A 16 -1.56 9.88 4.59
N PHE A 17 -2.82 9.86 4.16
CA PHE A 17 -3.22 9.96 2.76
C PHE A 17 -4.02 11.25 2.55
N ASP A 18 -3.65 12.01 1.53
CA ASP A 18 -4.39 13.18 1.03
C ASP A 18 -4.60 13.00 -0.47
N SER A 19 -5.82 13.21 -0.96
CA SER A 19 -6.15 13.00 -2.37
C SER A 19 -6.92 14.16 -2.98
N GLU A 20 -6.62 14.44 -4.24
CA GLU A 20 -7.27 15.48 -5.05
C GLU A 20 -7.74 14.83 -6.36
N CYS A 21 -9.05 14.87 -6.64
CA CYS A 21 -9.64 14.33 -7.87
C CYS A 21 -9.36 12.84 -8.14
N VAL A 22 -9.19 12.03 -7.09
CA VAL A 22 -8.89 10.59 -7.21
C VAL A 22 -10.17 9.75 -7.07
N GLY A 23 -10.53 9.02 -8.12
CA GLY A 23 -11.61 8.03 -8.13
C GLY A 23 -11.10 6.60 -7.88
N LEU A 24 -12.02 5.62 -7.94
CA LEU A 24 -11.70 4.22 -7.72
C LEU A 24 -10.75 3.66 -8.80
N GLU A 25 -10.95 4.06 -10.06
CA GLU A 25 -10.12 3.61 -11.18
C GLU A 25 -8.68 4.15 -11.04
N GLU A 26 -8.53 5.43 -10.69
CA GLU A 26 -7.22 6.03 -10.43
C GLU A 26 -6.53 5.37 -9.23
N LEU A 27 -7.25 5.10 -8.13
CA LEU A 27 -6.69 4.36 -6.99
C LEU A 27 -6.25 2.95 -7.37
N ALA A 28 -7.03 2.24 -8.17
CA ALA A 28 -6.69 0.90 -8.64
C ALA A 28 -5.43 0.92 -9.51
N CYS A 29 -5.30 1.91 -10.40
CA CYS A 29 -4.11 2.07 -11.22
C CYS A 29 -2.87 2.39 -10.36
N MET A 30 -3.00 3.33 -9.42
CA MET A 30 -1.92 3.70 -8.50
C MET A 30 -1.51 2.52 -7.60
N SER A 31 -2.46 1.71 -7.13
CA SER A 31 -2.16 0.56 -6.27
C SER A 31 -1.39 -0.53 -7.01
N VAL A 32 -1.78 -0.84 -8.25
CA VAL A 32 -1.06 -1.78 -9.12
C VAL A 32 0.36 -1.29 -9.38
N PHE A 33 0.52 0.02 -9.66
CA PHE A 33 1.85 0.60 -9.88
C PHE A 33 2.75 0.49 -8.64
N MET A 34 2.24 0.81 -7.45
CA MET A 34 2.98 0.66 -6.19
C MET A 34 3.36 -0.80 -5.90
N GLN A 35 2.46 -1.76 -6.14
CA GLN A 35 2.77 -3.19 -6.00
C GLN A 35 3.86 -3.65 -6.97
N GLY A 36 3.87 -3.12 -8.21
CA GLY A 36 4.94 -3.38 -9.17
C GLY A 36 6.31 -2.92 -8.67
N ILE A 37 6.39 -1.72 -8.08
CA ILE A 37 7.63 -1.18 -7.49
C ILE A 37 8.11 -2.07 -6.32
N ILE A 38 7.20 -2.49 -5.44
CA ILE A 38 7.54 -3.39 -4.32
C ILE A 38 8.08 -4.71 -4.87
N GLY A 39 7.39 -5.31 -5.84
CA GLY A 39 7.84 -6.55 -6.48
C GLY A 39 9.24 -6.43 -7.09
N GLU A 40 9.51 -5.35 -7.83
CA GLU A 40 10.83 -5.07 -8.40
C GLU A 40 11.91 -4.95 -7.32
N GLN A 41 11.63 -4.26 -6.22
CA GLN A 41 12.57 -4.14 -5.09
C GLN A 41 12.90 -5.50 -4.46
N LEU A 42 11.90 -6.35 -4.27
CA LEU A 42 12.08 -7.69 -3.69
C LEU A 42 12.94 -8.58 -4.61
N VAL A 43 12.68 -8.54 -5.92
CA VAL A 43 13.48 -9.26 -6.92
C VAL A 43 14.91 -8.73 -6.94
N ASN A 44 15.11 -7.42 -6.90
CA ASN A 44 16.43 -6.79 -6.87
C ASN A 44 17.24 -7.11 -5.59
N GLN A 45 16.55 -7.47 -4.50
CA GLN A 45 17.17 -7.98 -3.28
C GLN A 45 17.55 -9.48 -3.35
N GLY A 46 17.35 -10.11 -4.51
CA GLY A 46 17.66 -11.52 -4.74
C GLY A 46 16.56 -12.48 -4.33
N ARG A 47 15.36 -12.00 -3.99
CA ARG A 47 14.20 -12.87 -3.73
C ARG A 47 13.66 -13.43 -5.05
N GLY A 48 13.17 -14.66 -5.00
CA GLY A 48 12.50 -15.27 -6.16
C GLY A 48 11.21 -14.52 -6.51
N MET A 49 10.76 -14.67 -7.75
CA MET A 49 9.48 -14.07 -8.18
C MET A 49 8.30 -14.61 -7.36
N ASP A 50 8.34 -15.87 -6.94
CA ASP A 50 7.28 -16.46 -6.11
C ASP A 50 7.30 -15.90 -4.69
N ASP A 51 8.48 -15.74 -4.08
CA ASP A 51 8.63 -15.06 -2.78
C ASP A 51 8.12 -13.61 -2.81
N ALA A 52 8.31 -12.92 -3.94
CA ALA A 52 7.80 -11.57 -4.14
C ALA A 52 6.27 -11.54 -4.24
N LYS A 53 5.65 -12.52 -4.91
CA LYS A 53 4.18 -12.66 -4.96
C LYS A 53 3.60 -12.95 -3.58
N ASP A 54 4.22 -13.85 -2.82
CA ASP A 54 3.75 -14.21 -1.49
C ASP A 54 3.79 -12.99 -0.56
N ALA A 55 4.87 -12.20 -0.59
CA ALA A 55 4.93 -10.96 0.20
C ALA A 55 3.90 -9.91 -0.24
N LEU A 56 3.61 -9.78 -1.53
CA LEU A 56 2.54 -8.89 -2.01
C LEU A 56 1.15 -9.39 -1.56
N TRP A 57 0.95 -10.70 -1.53
CA TRP A 57 -0.28 -11.33 -1.06
C TRP A 57 -0.49 -11.11 0.44
N ASP A 58 0.56 -11.25 1.24
CA ASP A 58 0.52 -10.99 2.69
C ASP A 58 0.15 -9.53 2.98
N LEU A 59 0.74 -8.57 2.23
CA LEU A 59 0.38 -7.15 2.33
C LEU A 59 -1.09 -6.89 1.98
N TYR A 60 -1.63 -7.59 0.97
CA TYR A 60 -3.04 -7.50 0.61
C TYR A 60 -3.93 -8.05 1.75
N LEU A 61 -3.59 -9.21 2.32
CA LEU A 61 -4.33 -9.79 3.43
C LEU A 61 -4.32 -8.89 4.67
N ASP A 62 -3.18 -8.28 4.99
CA ASP A 62 -3.07 -7.32 6.08
C ASP A 62 -3.98 -6.10 5.86
N ALA A 63 -4.05 -5.59 4.63
CA ALA A 63 -4.95 -4.51 4.28
C ALA A 63 -6.43 -4.90 4.44
N VAL A 64 -6.81 -6.12 4.06
CA VAL A 64 -8.16 -6.66 4.27
C VAL A 64 -8.46 -6.81 5.76
N GLY A 65 -7.55 -7.38 6.55
CA GLY A 65 -7.71 -7.52 7.99
C GLY A 65 -7.93 -6.18 8.69
N ILE A 66 -7.21 -5.13 8.26
CA ILE A 66 -7.42 -3.76 8.77
C ILE A 66 -8.84 -3.25 8.44
N LEU A 67 -9.39 -3.55 7.27
CA LEU A 67 -10.76 -3.16 6.91
C LEU A 67 -11.80 -3.92 7.73
N GLU A 68 -11.55 -5.18 8.04
CA GLU A 68 -12.42 -6.00 8.88
C GLU A 68 -12.39 -5.54 10.34
N ASP A 69 -11.21 -5.21 10.86
CA ASP A 69 -11.00 -4.77 12.24
C ASP A 69 -11.44 -3.32 12.48
N ARG A 70 -11.17 -2.43 11.52
CA ARG A 70 -11.55 -1.01 11.58
C ARG A 70 -12.80 -0.77 10.77
N LYS A 71 -13.94 -0.76 11.46
CA LYS A 71 -15.21 -0.22 10.96
C LYS A 71 -15.14 1.30 10.66
N GLY A 72 -14.36 1.72 9.66
CA GLY A 72 -14.59 2.98 8.94
C GLY A 72 -13.59 4.13 9.10
N GLU A 73 -12.54 4.06 9.90
CA GLU A 73 -11.53 5.14 9.95
C GLU A 73 -10.43 4.95 8.88
N MET A 74 -10.78 5.22 7.62
CA MET A 74 -9.78 5.47 6.57
C MET A 74 -9.11 6.82 6.82
N GLY A 75 -7.79 6.84 6.99
CA GLY A 75 -7.02 8.10 7.02
C GLY A 75 -5.67 8.03 7.71
N THR A 76 -5.49 7.06 8.63
CA THR A 76 -4.21 6.88 9.35
C THR A 76 -3.85 5.43 9.51
N TRP A 77 -2.82 4.98 8.79
CA TRP A 77 -2.26 3.63 8.94
C TRP A 77 -1.05 3.70 9.87
N GLN A 78 -0.95 2.76 10.80
CA GLN A 78 0.31 2.53 11.51
C GLN A 78 1.10 1.53 10.70
N LEU A 79 2.37 1.83 10.42
CA LEU A 79 3.28 0.80 9.97
C LEU A 79 3.36 -0.23 11.08
N ARG A 80 3.15 -1.52 10.76
CA ARG A 80 3.62 -2.58 11.65
C ARG A 80 5.13 -2.41 11.70
N ASN A 81 5.64 -1.91 12.82
CA ASN A 81 7.02 -2.19 13.16
C ASN A 81 7.02 -3.67 13.51
N GLU A 82 7.74 -4.49 12.75
CA GLU A 82 8.23 -5.74 13.33
C GLU A 82 9.10 -5.31 14.50
N ASP A 83 8.59 -5.46 15.72
CA ASP A 83 9.40 -5.39 16.91
C ASP A 83 10.52 -6.45 16.73
N GLY A 84 11.76 -5.97 16.77
CA GLY A 84 12.96 -6.82 16.65
C GLY A 84 13.15 -7.79 17.81
#